data_AF-A0A968BRQ7-F1
#
_entry.id   AF-A0A968BRQ7-F1
#
_cell.length_a   1.000
_cell.length_b   1.000
_cell.length_c   1.000
_cell.angle_alpha   90.00
_cell.angle_beta   90.00
_cell.angle_gamma   90.00
#
_symmetry.space_group_name_H-M   'P 1'
#
loop_
_entity.id
_entity.type
_entity.pdbx_description
1 polymer ?
#
loop_
_entity_poly.entity_id
_entity_poly.type
_entity_poly.pdbx_seq_one_letter_code
_entity_poly.pdbx_strand_id
1 'polypeptide(L)'
;IGGKSYLDGVDLTRRQFYRDLPNYKVFPQTAAPSPSHFVALYERLFAEGASSILSIHLSGTLSSTVEMAAKAAADLSGRQIEVFDSGQLSLGAGFLAQMAAEGYRGGWSTEQVLGELRDQASLSSRPWTPWNTCAAAVG
;
A
#
# COMPACT_ATOMS: atom_id res chain seq x y z
N ILE A 1 -9.76 12.94 13.02
CA ILE A 1 -9.38 13.55 14.32
C ILE A 1 -10.58 14.30 14.88
N GLY A 2 -11.12 13.89 16.05
CA GLY A 2 -12.22 14.62 16.71
C GLY A 2 -13.45 14.85 15.84
N GLY A 3 -13.84 13.87 15.01
CA GLY A 3 -14.99 13.97 14.09
C GLY A 3 -14.71 14.62 12.73
N LYS A 4 -13.51 15.16 12.50
CA LYS A 4 -13.08 15.70 11.20
C LYS A 4 -12.11 14.76 10.49
N SER A 5 -12.32 14.56 9.19
CA SER A 5 -11.43 13.81 8.30
C SER A 5 -10.42 14.72 7.63
N TYR A 6 -9.22 14.18 7.36
CA TYR A 6 -8.10 14.87 6.74
C TYR A 6 -7.40 13.90 5.80
N LEU A 7 -7.00 14.37 4.62
CA LEU A 7 -6.08 13.68 3.75
C LEU A 7 -4.64 13.87 4.25
N ASP A 8 -3.94 12.76 4.53
CA ASP A 8 -2.56 12.77 5.02
C ASP A 8 -1.63 13.45 4.01
N GLY A 9 -0.82 14.40 4.49
CA GLY A 9 0.09 15.18 3.67
C GLY A 9 -0.56 16.24 2.77
N VAL A 10 -1.89 16.27 2.66
CA VAL A 10 -2.64 17.26 1.87
C VAL A 10 -3.34 18.26 2.80
N ASP A 11 -4.28 17.80 3.62
CA ASP A 11 -5.01 18.67 4.55
C ASP A 11 -4.26 18.82 5.88
N LEU A 12 -3.41 17.84 6.21
CA LEU A 12 -2.66 17.79 7.46
C LEU A 12 -1.23 17.32 7.22
N THR A 13 -0.28 18.21 7.44
CA THR A 13 1.15 17.86 7.32
C THR A 13 1.60 17.04 8.53
N ARG A 14 2.62 16.20 8.35
CA ARG A 14 3.26 15.44 9.44
C ARG A 14 3.70 16.34 10.60
N ARG A 15 4.29 17.51 10.30
CA ARG A 15 4.75 18.46 11.32
C ARG A 15 3.59 19.00 12.15
N GLN A 16 2.49 19.39 11.50
CA GLN A 16 1.28 19.83 12.21
C GLN A 16 0.70 18.70 13.05
N PHE A 17 0.55 17.51 12.47
CA PHE A 17 0.03 16.34 13.18
C PHE A 17 0.80 16.05 14.47
N TYR A 18 2.13 15.89 14.40
CA TYR A 18 2.93 15.54 15.58
C TYR A 18 3.05 16.66 16.60
N ARG A 19 3.05 17.93 16.17
CA ARG A 19 3.00 19.08 17.10
C ARG A 19 1.70 19.08 17.91
N ASP A 20 0.58 18.79 17.26
CA ASP A 20 -0.74 18.89 17.86
C ASP A 20 -1.19 17.56 18.52
N LEU A 21 -0.51 16.45 18.23
CA LEU A 21 -0.80 15.10 18.73
C LEU A 21 -0.99 15.02 20.25
N PRO A 22 -0.14 15.64 21.10
CA PRO A 22 -0.33 15.61 22.56
C PRO A 22 -1.60 16.32 23.04
N ASN A 23 -2.18 17.19 22.20
CA ASN A 23 -3.32 18.04 22.57
C ASN A 23 -4.67 17.49 22.08
N TYR A 24 -4.69 16.39 21.32
CA TYR A 24 -5.94 15.80 20.86
C TYR A 24 -6.67 15.07 22.00
N LYS A 25 -7.87 15.54 22.34
CA LYS A 25 -8.75 14.90 23.35
C LYS A 25 -9.24 13.51 22.94
N VAL A 26 -9.37 13.27 21.63
CA VAL A 26 -9.74 11.98 21.05
C VAL A 26 -8.58 11.52 20.19
N PHE A 27 -8.09 10.29 20.44
CA PHE A 27 -6.99 9.74 19.68
C PHE A 27 -7.32 9.71 18.18
N PRO A 28 -6.39 10.15 17.32
CA PRO A 28 -6.54 10.04 15.88
C PRO A 28 -6.79 8.58 15.46
N GLN A 29 -7.65 8.41 14.46
CA GLN A 29 -7.88 7.15 13.78
C GLN A 29 -7.58 7.33 12.31
N THR A 30 -7.13 6.26 11.67
CA THR A 30 -6.95 6.19 10.22
C THR A 30 -8.16 5.51 9.58
N ALA A 31 -8.37 5.76 8.30
CA ALA A 31 -9.38 5.09 7.50
C ALA A 31 -8.80 4.74 6.13
N ALA A 32 -9.25 3.63 5.55
CA ALA A 32 -8.91 3.28 4.17
C ALA A 32 -9.53 4.30 3.20
N PRO A 33 -8.91 4.55 2.03
CA PRO A 33 -9.54 5.31 0.96
C PRO A 33 -10.82 4.62 0.49
N SER A 34 -11.82 5.40 0.08
CA SER A 34 -13.04 4.85 -0.52
C SER A 34 -12.75 4.19 -1.88
N PRO A 35 -13.57 3.23 -2.33
CA PRO A 35 -13.44 2.65 -3.67
C PRO A 35 -13.47 3.72 -4.78
N SER A 36 -14.30 4.77 -4.63
CA SER A 36 -14.36 5.88 -5.58
C SER A 36 -13.03 6.64 -5.76
N HIS A 37 -12.21 6.74 -4.72
CA HIS A 37 -10.87 7.33 -4.85
C HIS A 37 -9.95 6.45 -5.70
N PHE A 38 -10.04 5.13 -5.55
CA PHE A 38 -9.29 4.19 -6.39
C PHE A 38 -9.77 4.21 -7.85
N VAL A 39 -11.09 4.26 -8.08
CA VAL A 39 -11.65 4.39 -9.45
C VAL A 39 -11.07 5.61 -10.14
N ALA A 40 -11.16 6.79 -9.50
CA ALA A 40 -10.63 8.03 -10.05
C ALA A 40 -9.12 7.97 -10.32
N LEU A 41 -8.35 7.33 -9.41
CA LEU A 41 -6.92 7.10 -9.61
C LEU A 41 -6.64 6.21 -10.82
N TYR A 42 -7.32 5.07 -10.92
CA TYR A 42 -7.09 4.11 -12.01
C TYR A 42 -7.49 4.70 -13.36
N GLU A 43 -8.65 5.35 -13.46
CA GLU A 43 -9.08 6.06 -14.69
C GLU A 43 -8.06 7.09 -15.13
N ARG A 44 -7.54 7.89 -14.19
CA ARG A 44 -6.48 8.87 -14.45
C ARG A 44 -5.23 8.19 -15.00
N LEU A 45 -4.75 7.10 -14.39
CA LEU A 45 -3.55 6.39 -14.85
C LEU A 45 -3.74 5.82 -16.27
N PHE A 46 -4.92 5.28 -16.59
CA PHE A 46 -5.25 4.86 -17.96
C PHE A 46 -5.31 6.03 -18.94
N ALA A 47 -5.84 7.19 -18.52
CA ALA A 47 -5.85 8.41 -19.34
C ALA A 47 -4.44 8.97 -19.59
N GLU A 48 -3.51 8.76 -18.64
CA GLU A 48 -2.09 9.09 -18.78
C GLU A 48 -1.30 8.06 -19.64
N GLY A 49 -1.96 7.00 -20.12
CA GLY A 49 -1.40 6.06 -21.09
C GLY A 49 -0.96 4.71 -20.53
N ALA A 50 -1.29 4.40 -19.27
CA ALA A 50 -1.05 3.05 -18.73
C ALA A 50 -1.85 2.01 -19.55
N SER A 51 -1.21 0.91 -19.96
CA SER A 51 -1.89 -0.22 -20.59
C SER A 51 -2.48 -1.19 -19.56
N SER A 52 -1.86 -1.28 -18.39
CA SER A 52 -2.25 -2.09 -17.25
C SER A 52 -1.78 -1.46 -15.94
N ILE A 53 -2.37 -1.85 -14.82
CA ILE A 53 -2.05 -1.35 -13.48
C ILE A 53 -1.81 -2.55 -12.55
N LEU A 54 -0.69 -2.55 -11.83
CA LEU A 54 -0.46 -3.41 -10.68
C LEU A 54 -0.57 -2.56 -9.41
N SER A 55 -1.65 -2.74 -8.66
CA SER A 55 -1.98 -1.96 -7.46
C SER A 55 -1.56 -2.71 -6.20
N ILE A 56 -0.44 -2.31 -5.60
CA ILE A 56 0.16 -2.98 -4.43
C ILE A 56 -0.25 -2.25 -3.15
N HIS A 57 -0.76 -2.99 -2.17
CA HIS A 57 -1.26 -2.43 -0.91
C HIS A 57 -0.69 -3.12 0.32
N LEU A 58 -0.74 -2.41 1.45
CA LEU A 58 -0.45 -2.97 2.77
C LEU A 58 -1.33 -4.18 3.10
N SER A 59 -0.89 -4.97 4.08
CA SER A 59 -1.57 -6.17 4.57
C SER A 59 -3.08 -5.97 4.75
N GLY A 60 -3.87 -6.82 4.10
CA GLY A 60 -5.32 -6.88 4.27
C GLY A 60 -5.76 -7.20 5.70
N THR A 61 -4.88 -7.81 6.52
CA THR A 61 -5.15 -8.07 7.94
C THR A 61 -5.10 -6.82 8.82
N LEU A 62 -4.47 -5.74 8.33
CA LEU A 62 -4.30 -4.48 9.06
C LEU A 62 -5.26 -3.39 8.58
N SER A 63 -5.70 -3.46 7.32
CA SER A 63 -6.54 -2.43 6.70
C SER A 63 -7.40 -3.00 5.58
N SER A 64 -8.61 -2.47 5.41
CA SER A 64 -9.48 -2.75 4.27
C SER A 64 -9.02 -2.11 2.96
N THR A 65 -7.87 -1.43 2.92
CA THR A 65 -7.35 -0.74 1.73
C THR A 65 -7.32 -1.64 0.49
N VAL A 66 -6.82 -2.87 0.62
CA VAL A 66 -6.76 -3.81 -0.51
C VAL A 66 -8.14 -4.23 -1.00
N GLU A 67 -9.11 -4.38 -0.08
CA GLU A 67 -10.51 -4.67 -0.42
C GLU A 67 -11.16 -3.48 -1.16
N MET A 68 -10.90 -2.25 -0.71
CA MET A 68 -11.42 -1.04 -1.38
C MET A 68 -10.85 -0.89 -2.80
N ALA A 69 -9.56 -1.21 -2.98
CA ALA A 69 -8.90 -1.23 -4.27
C ALA A 69 -9.45 -2.33 -5.19
N ALA A 70 -9.70 -3.54 -4.66
CA ALA A 70 -10.29 -4.65 -5.42
C ALA A 70 -11.72 -4.34 -5.90
N LYS A 71 -12.54 -3.72 -5.04
CA LYS A 71 -13.88 -3.23 -5.42
C LYS A 71 -13.81 -2.25 -6.58
N ALA A 72 -12.91 -1.26 -6.51
CA ALA A 72 -12.70 -0.30 -7.57
C ALA A 72 -12.20 -0.93 -8.88
N ALA A 73 -11.34 -1.93 -8.80
CA ALA A 73 -10.87 -2.67 -9.98
C ALA A 73 -12.02 -3.44 -10.65
N ALA A 74 -12.92 -4.05 -9.86
CA ALA A 74 -14.09 -4.75 -10.37
C ALA A 74 -15.08 -3.82 -11.11
N ASP A 75 -15.26 -2.59 -10.61
CA ASP A 75 -16.08 -1.56 -11.27
C ASP A 75 -15.50 -1.16 -12.65
N LEU A 76 -14.22 -1.41 -12.88
CA LEU A 76 -13.48 -1.13 -14.13
C LEU A 76 -13.17 -2.42 -14.91
N SER A 77 -14.07 -3.40 -14.92
CA SER A 77 -13.88 -4.75 -15.50
C SER A 77 -13.36 -4.85 -16.95
N GLY A 78 -13.38 -3.77 -17.74
CA GLY A 78 -12.76 -3.70 -19.07
C GLY A 78 -11.30 -3.26 -19.09
N ARG A 79 -10.70 -3.00 -17.92
CA ARG A 79 -9.32 -2.52 -17.75
C ARG A 79 -8.48 -3.59 -17.07
N GLN A 80 -7.21 -3.70 -17.47
CA GLN A 80 -6.29 -4.66 -16.88
C GLN A 80 -5.71 -4.10 -15.57
N ILE A 81 -6.35 -4.41 -14.44
CA ILE A 81 -5.94 -3.98 -13.10
C ILE A 81 -5.77 -5.22 -12.23
N GLU A 82 -4.56 -5.46 -11.75
CA GLU A 82 -4.25 -6.49 -10.77
C GLU A 82 -4.07 -5.84 -9.39
N VAL A 83 -4.79 -6.32 -8.39
CA VAL A 83 -4.68 -5.82 -7.01
C VAL A 83 -3.92 -6.84 -6.18
N PHE A 84 -2.82 -6.42 -5.56
CA PHE A 84 -1.91 -7.28 -4.81
C PHE A 84 -1.87 -6.90 -3.33
N ASP A 85 -2.26 -7.83 -2.46
CA ASP A 85 -2.02 -7.74 -1.02
C ASP A 85 -0.55 -8.10 -0.74
N SER A 86 0.23 -7.14 -0.27
CA SER A 86 1.64 -7.38 0.05
C SER A 86 1.85 -8.23 1.31
N GLY A 87 0.86 -8.32 2.20
CA GLY A 87 1.06 -8.86 3.55
C GLY A 87 2.03 -8.03 4.42
N GLN A 88 2.46 -6.86 3.94
CA GLN A 88 3.50 -6.03 4.54
C GLN A 88 2.98 -4.62 4.85
N LEU A 89 3.79 -3.80 5.54
CA LEU A 89 3.50 -2.40 5.81
C LEU A 89 4.79 -1.56 5.68
N SER A 90 4.64 -0.26 5.43
CA SER A 90 5.77 0.68 5.35
C SER A 90 6.80 0.24 4.30
N LEU A 91 8.09 0.17 4.66
CA LEU A 91 9.18 -0.20 3.76
C LEU A 91 9.00 -1.60 3.14
N GLY A 92 8.37 -2.56 3.83
CA GLY A 92 8.13 -3.89 3.26
C GLY A 92 7.24 -3.83 2.02
N ALA A 93 6.14 -3.09 2.09
CA ALA A 93 5.28 -2.85 0.93
C ALA A 93 5.97 -1.99 -0.13
N GLY A 94 6.78 -1.02 0.28
CA GLY A 94 7.56 -0.17 -0.61
C GLY A 94 8.60 -0.94 -1.44
N PHE A 95 9.33 -1.88 -0.82
CA PHE A 95 10.30 -2.72 -1.53
C PHE A 95 9.64 -3.62 -2.57
N LEU A 96 8.48 -4.18 -2.26
CA LEU A 96 7.70 -4.96 -3.22
C LEU A 96 7.24 -4.10 -4.41
N ALA A 97 6.80 -2.87 -4.17
CA ALA A 97 6.45 -1.93 -5.24
C ALA A 97 7.67 -1.57 -6.12
N GLN A 98 8.82 -1.33 -5.50
CA GLN A 98 10.06 -1.06 -6.23
C GLN A 98 10.49 -2.26 -7.07
N MET A 99 10.46 -3.46 -6.49
CA MET A 99 10.79 -4.71 -7.18
C MET A 99 9.90 -4.93 -8.40
N ALA A 100 8.59 -4.70 -8.27
CA ALA A 100 7.67 -4.80 -9.40
C ALA A 100 8.02 -3.82 -10.52
N ALA A 101 8.33 -2.57 -10.17
CA ALA A 101 8.74 -1.56 -11.14
C ALA A 101 10.05 -1.93 -11.85
N GLU A 102 11.02 -2.48 -11.11
CA GLU A 102 12.28 -2.97 -11.67
C GLU A 102 12.08 -4.19 -12.59
N GLY A 103 11.23 -5.13 -12.20
CA GLY A 103 10.86 -6.29 -13.03
C GLY A 103 10.23 -5.86 -14.36
N TYR A 104 9.24 -4.96 -14.33
CA TYR A 104 8.62 -4.44 -15.55
C TYR A 104 9.61 -3.66 -16.43
N ARG A 105 10.50 -2.84 -15.83
CA ARG A 105 11.57 -2.16 -16.57
C ARG A 105 12.57 -3.15 -17.19
N GLY A 106 12.78 -4.29 -16.55
CA GLY A 106 13.57 -5.41 -17.05
C GLY A 106 12.87 -6.29 -18.08
N GLY A 107 11.61 -5.98 -18.45
CA GLY A 107 10.84 -6.74 -19.44
C GLY A 107 10.19 -8.01 -18.91
N TRP A 108 10.03 -8.16 -17.59
CA TRP A 108 9.33 -9.30 -17.00
C TRP A 108 7.84 -9.25 -17.32
N SER A 109 7.23 -10.42 -17.51
CA SER A 109 5.78 -10.52 -17.60
C SER A 109 5.11 -10.25 -16.25
N THR A 110 3.82 -9.92 -16.28
CA THR A 110 3.03 -9.74 -15.05
C THR A 110 3.04 -11.00 -14.18
N GLU A 111 2.99 -12.19 -14.77
CA GLU A 111 3.05 -13.46 -14.04
C GLU A 111 4.40 -13.64 -13.33
N GLN A 112 5.50 -13.27 -13.97
CA GLN A 112 6.84 -13.33 -13.35
C GLN A 112 6.96 -12.36 -12.19
N VAL A 113 6.49 -11.12 -12.37
CA VAL A 113 6.45 -10.12 -11.30
C VAL A 113 5.61 -10.63 -10.13
N LEU A 114 4.39 -11.11 -10.37
CA LEU A 114 3.52 -11.61 -9.32
C LEU A 114 4.09 -12.85 -8.61
N GLY A 115 4.79 -13.74 -9.33
CA GLY A 115 5.50 -14.86 -8.74
C GLY A 115 6.55 -14.39 -7.74
N GLU A 116 7.44 -13.50 -8.17
CA GLU A 116 8.50 -12.95 -7.31
C GLU A 116 7.92 -12.20 -6.10
N LEU A 117 6.87 -11.39 -6.29
CA LEU A 117 6.25 -10.67 -5.18
C LEU A 117 5.68 -11.61 -4.11
N ARG A 118 5.06 -12.73 -4.52
CA ARG A 118 4.53 -13.74 -3.58
C ARG A 118 5.65 -14.42 -2.81
N ASP A 119 6.73 -14.78 -3.49
CA ASP A 119 7.89 -15.41 -2.86
C ASP A 119 8.49 -14.47 -1.79
N GLN A 120 8.73 -13.21 -2.14
CA GLN A 120 9.31 -12.21 -1.25
C GLN A 120 8.39 -11.79 -0.09
N ALA A 121 7.09 -11.66 -0.35
CA ALA A 121 6.10 -11.41 0.69
C ALA A 121 6.07 -12.55 1.72
N SER A 122 6.26 -13.80 1.29
CA SER A 122 6.29 -14.96 2.19
C SER A 122 7.56 -15.01 3.06
N LEU A 123 8.73 -14.65 2.52
CA LEU A 123 10.01 -14.62 3.23
C LEU A 123 10.05 -13.59 4.36
N SER A 124 9.36 -12.47 4.16
CA SER A 124 9.32 -11.31 5.05
C SER A 124 8.22 -11.39 6.12
N SER A 125 7.45 -12.49 6.16
CA SER A 125 6.35 -12.71 7.12
C SER A 125 6.81 -13.18 8.52
N ARG A 126 8.12 -13.09 8.82
CA ARG A 126 8.63 -13.43 10.15
C ARG A 126 8.02 -12.48 11.20
N PRO A 127 7.56 -13.02 12.35
CA PRO A 127 6.90 -12.21 13.37
C PRO A 127 7.79 -11.04 13.79
N TRP A 128 7.19 -9.86 13.89
CA TRP A 128 7.84 -8.67 14.42
C TRP A 128 8.45 -9.01 15.78
N THR A 129 9.78 -9.07 15.83
CA THR A 129 10.49 -9.23 17.07
C THR A 129 10.68 -7.85 17.71
N PRO A 130 10.31 -7.67 18.99
CA PRO A 130 10.48 -6.39 19.65
C PRO A 130 11.96 -5.99 19.72
N TRP A 131 12.22 -4.68 19.78
CA TRP A 131 13.53 -4.00 19.68
C TRP A 131 14.67 -4.58 20.54
N ASN A 132 14.34 -5.37 21.55
CA ASN A 132 15.24 -6.09 22.46
C ASN A 132 15.86 -7.37 21.86
N THR A 133 15.68 -7.67 20.57
CA THR A 133 16.31 -8.82 19.88
C THR A 133 17.08 -8.47 18.61
N CYS A 134 17.38 -7.19 18.37
CA CYS A 134 18.34 -6.78 17.34
C CYS A 134 19.79 -7.09 17.76
N ALA A 135 20.12 -8.37 17.90
CA ALA A 135 21.49 -8.86 17.94
C ALA A 135 21.69 -9.78 16.73
N ALA A 136 22.33 -9.25 15.69
CA ALA A 136 22.91 -10.08 14.66
C ALA A 136 24.24 -10.61 15.21
N ALA A 137 24.32 -11.91 15.51
CA ALA A 137 25.62 -12.56 15.69
C ALA A 137 26.32 -12.54 14.33
N VAL A 138 27.41 -11.78 14.24
CA VAL A 138 28.35 -11.85 13.11
C VAL A 138 29.31 -12.98 13.43
N GLY A 139 29.27 -14.05 12.64
CA GLY A 139 30.21 -15.17 12.66
C GLY A 139 30.85 -15.33 11.30
#